data_AF-A0A953MP78-F1
#
_entry.id   AF-A0A953MP78-F1
#
_cell.length_a   1.000
_cell.length_b   1.000
_cell.length_c   1.000
_cell.angle_alpha   90.00
_cell.angle_beta   90.00
_cell.angle_gamma   90.00
#
_symmetry.space_group_name_H-M   'P 1'
#
loop_
_entity.id
_entity.type
_entity.pdbx_description
1 polymer ?
#
loop_
_entity_poly.entity_id
_entity_poly.type
_entity_poly.pdbx_seq_one_letter_code
_entity_poly.pdbx_strand_id
1 'polypeptide(L)'
;MKHKLLFKTFSFFILLSAPLFAQLKPQINFVSLLETSETNPVNKYAACLTALELNQPWSIYTADGVFIEALAVENQKPVYAVITNLINPYNGGYTAFFEEINSRYNLSKARVIYSKENILNPHIGEPAVTKHTDGTASFIMFMQSTGKRVVGLDPITGDVVIPIVLEDAVLLGTPKIARLTPRATITISDQLSDGVTEYDTTGVAMGYFAPVGGVNNAILDNCRGHIYIPNGNLLVSNGSGTNMNTVAEFDNAGNYLGNFIAAGAGSINSPYDILWRANDVIVGGSSSHAMHRYDHTGTYLDDFATGVPFPQQMVEQPNGDIYVADFGVGGGVRIYSSTGSLLSLLNVVTANRGVWLLGNGHILTSNAAGLHELDPATGAVIRTIIPGVSGQWLAPYDRSIFIPVELTSFDADVQNGKVMLNWTTASETNNKGFQVERQSSAENGEWLILGFVKGNGTSAEVNKYSLTDDNITPAKYTYRLKQIDFDGTFKYSGTVEVNYTAPAEFALEQNYPNPFNPATVISFQLPAVSNVTLKVYDVLGNEVAVLVNGMKAAGNYKIPFSGESLNSGIYFYRIQTNNGFIATKKMTIIK
;
A
#
# COMPACT_ATOMS: atom_id res chain seq x y z
N MET A 1 -30.40 73.60 5.35
CA MET A 1 -31.59 72.83 5.77
C MET A 1 -31.21 71.36 5.90
N LYS A 2 -31.75 70.67 6.93
CA LYS A 2 -31.80 69.21 7.17
C LYS A 2 -30.49 68.37 7.17
N HIS A 3 -30.06 68.06 8.40
CA HIS A 3 -29.47 66.82 8.92
C HIS A 3 -28.14 66.21 8.40
N LYS A 4 -27.10 66.43 9.23
CA LYS A 4 -26.14 65.46 9.77
C LYS A 4 -26.06 65.74 11.30
N LEU A 5 -25.63 64.92 12.26
CA LEU A 5 -25.32 63.49 12.47
C LEU A 5 -24.69 63.43 13.90
N LEU A 6 -24.68 62.27 14.58
CA LEU A 6 -23.86 61.91 15.77
C LEU A 6 -24.23 62.39 17.22
N PHE A 7 -24.66 61.40 18.03
CA PHE A 7 -24.03 60.87 19.27
C PHE A 7 -23.60 61.75 20.46
N LYS A 8 -24.02 61.32 21.68
CA LYS A 8 -23.28 61.22 22.97
C LYS A 8 -24.21 60.56 24.03
N THR A 9 -24.02 59.29 24.44
CA THR A 9 -23.15 58.71 25.51
C THR A 9 -23.58 58.90 26.97
N PHE A 10 -23.88 57.75 27.62
CA PHE A 10 -23.60 57.34 29.01
C PHE A 10 -24.17 58.10 30.24
N SER A 11 -24.84 57.34 31.11
CA SER A 11 -24.49 57.25 32.55
C SER A 11 -24.99 55.95 33.18
N PHE A 12 -24.39 55.59 34.32
CA PHE A 12 -24.28 54.24 34.88
C PHE A 12 -25.07 54.10 36.19
N PHE A 13 -25.51 52.90 36.56
CA PHE A 13 -25.75 52.52 37.96
C PHE A 13 -25.41 51.03 38.15
N ILE A 14 -24.73 50.69 39.25
CA ILE A 14 -24.23 49.36 39.63
C ILE A 14 -24.65 49.05 41.09
N LEU A 15 -24.44 47.79 41.52
CA LEU A 15 -24.62 47.16 42.85
C LEU A 15 -26.01 46.51 43.02
N LEU A 16 -26.23 45.23 43.39
CA LEU A 16 -25.45 44.02 43.79
C LEU A 16 -26.34 42.76 43.47
N SER A 17 -25.95 41.47 43.42
CA SER A 17 -24.67 40.73 43.42
C SER A 17 -24.93 39.21 43.18
N ALA A 18 -23.86 38.41 42.93
CA ALA A 18 -23.84 36.92 42.93
C ALA A 18 -24.48 36.23 41.69
N PRO A 19 -24.00 35.02 41.27
CA PRO A 19 -23.21 34.94 40.04
C PRO A 19 -23.97 34.38 38.82
N LEU A 20 -23.88 35.07 37.68
CA LEU A 20 -24.52 34.67 36.42
C LEU A 20 -23.68 33.69 35.58
N PHE A 21 -23.10 32.65 36.21
CA PHE A 21 -22.47 31.52 35.51
C PHE A 21 -22.57 30.23 36.34
N ALA A 22 -23.79 29.80 36.62
CA ALA A 22 -24.03 28.37 36.82
C ALA A 22 -23.94 27.69 35.44
N GLN A 23 -23.00 26.77 35.25
CA GLN A 23 -23.01 25.88 34.09
C GLN A 23 -24.27 25.00 34.19
N LEU A 24 -25.26 25.31 33.35
CA LEU A 24 -26.39 24.42 33.12
C LEU A 24 -25.84 23.09 32.56
N LYS A 25 -26.23 21.97 33.15
CA LYS A 25 -25.97 20.64 32.57
C LYS A 25 -26.92 20.40 31.39
N PRO A 26 -26.55 19.53 30.43
CA PRO A 26 -27.46 19.10 29.38
C PRO A 26 -28.77 18.57 29.98
N GLN A 27 -29.89 18.95 29.38
CA GLN A 27 -31.21 18.38 29.70
C GLN A 27 -31.39 16.99 29.07
N ILE A 28 -30.71 16.72 27.96
CA ILE A 28 -30.66 15.37 27.38
C ILE A 28 -29.89 14.43 28.34
N ASN A 29 -30.56 13.38 28.80
CA ASN A 29 -29.96 12.34 29.65
C ASN A 29 -29.11 11.38 28.82
N PHE A 30 -28.18 10.67 29.48
CA PHE A 30 -27.17 9.86 28.81
C PHE A 30 -27.72 8.67 28.01
N VAL A 31 -28.71 7.96 28.53
CA VAL A 31 -29.31 6.80 27.84
C VAL A 31 -30.00 7.29 26.57
N SER A 32 -30.86 8.30 26.69
CA SER A 32 -31.55 8.87 25.53
C SER A 32 -30.61 9.56 24.53
N LEU A 33 -29.47 10.09 24.97
CA LEU A 33 -28.46 10.65 24.06
C LEU A 33 -27.84 9.56 23.18
N LEU A 34 -27.43 8.43 23.78
CA LEU A 34 -26.91 7.29 23.03
C LEU A 34 -27.96 6.74 22.06
N GLU A 35 -29.14 6.38 22.56
CA GLU A 35 -30.25 5.83 21.76
C GLU A 35 -30.64 6.75 20.59
N THR A 36 -30.72 8.06 20.82
CA THR A 36 -31.07 9.04 19.78
C THR A 36 -29.93 9.24 18.78
N SER A 37 -28.67 9.10 19.20
CA SER A 37 -27.52 9.20 18.29
C SER A 37 -27.36 7.99 17.39
N GLU A 38 -27.66 6.79 17.90
CA GLU A 38 -27.67 5.52 17.14
C GLU A 38 -28.81 5.49 16.11
N THR A 39 -29.95 6.08 16.44
CA THR A 39 -31.16 6.09 15.57
C THR A 39 -31.26 7.31 14.65
N ASN A 40 -30.46 8.36 14.87
CA ASN A 40 -30.46 9.58 14.05
C ASN A 40 -29.05 10.19 13.88
N PRO A 41 -28.24 9.72 12.92
CA PRO A 41 -26.86 10.16 12.71
C PRO A 41 -26.73 11.64 12.29
N VAL A 42 -27.81 12.29 11.85
CA VAL A 42 -27.81 13.73 11.54
C VAL A 42 -27.54 14.56 12.81
N ASN A 43 -27.97 14.09 13.98
CA ASN A 43 -27.74 14.78 15.25
C ASN A 43 -26.25 14.78 15.64
N LYS A 44 -25.55 13.65 15.41
CA LYS A 44 -24.10 13.54 15.61
C LYS A 44 -23.34 14.44 14.64
N TYR A 45 -23.74 14.48 13.37
CA TYR A 45 -23.14 15.39 12.38
C TYR A 45 -23.34 16.88 12.77
N ALA A 46 -24.53 17.26 13.21
CA ALA A 46 -24.79 18.61 13.72
C ALA A 46 -23.95 18.94 14.97
N ALA A 47 -23.81 17.99 15.91
CA ALA A 47 -22.96 18.15 17.09
C ALA A 47 -21.48 18.36 16.73
N CYS A 48 -20.98 17.62 15.74
CA CYS A 48 -19.62 17.77 15.21
C CYS A 48 -19.41 19.14 14.54
N LEU A 49 -20.37 19.62 13.74
CA LEU A 49 -20.31 20.96 13.14
C LEU A 49 -20.31 22.06 14.21
N THR A 50 -21.24 22.01 15.18
CA THR A 50 -21.30 22.99 16.27
C THR A 50 -20.05 22.93 17.16
N ALA A 51 -19.43 21.76 17.35
CA ALA A 51 -18.16 21.64 18.06
C ALA A 51 -17.04 22.36 17.30
N LEU A 52 -16.94 22.14 15.98
CA LEU A 52 -15.96 22.79 15.11
C LEU A 52 -16.14 24.32 15.07
N GLU A 53 -17.37 24.81 14.93
CA GLU A 53 -17.72 26.25 14.96
C GLU A 53 -17.30 26.93 16.28
N LEU A 54 -17.34 26.19 17.40
CA LEU A 54 -16.93 26.66 18.72
C LEU A 54 -15.46 26.35 19.07
N ASN A 55 -14.69 25.80 18.13
CA ASN A 55 -13.31 25.32 18.33
C ASN A 55 -13.19 24.33 19.51
N GLN A 56 -14.17 23.44 19.65
CA GLN A 56 -14.24 22.36 20.62
C GLN A 56 -13.96 21.00 19.93
N PRO A 57 -13.41 20.02 20.64
CA PRO A 57 -13.18 18.70 20.08
C PRO A 57 -14.48 17.91 19.99
N TRP A 58 -14.78 17.28 18.85
CA TRP A 58 -15.96 16.43 18.72
C TRP A 58 -15.79 15.04 19.35
N SER A 59 -14.54 14.62 19.62
CA SER A 59 -14.25 13.33 20.26
C SER A 59 -12.95 13.39 21.07
N ILE A 60 -12.95 12.74 22.23
CA ILE A 60 -11.80 12.64 23.14
C ILE A 60 -11.69 11.19 23.62
N TYR A 61 -10.47 10.66 23.67
CA TYR A 61 -10.16 9.39 24.33
C TYR A 61 -9.05 9.61 25.36
N THR A 62 -9.33 9.36 26.63
CA THR A 62 -8.39 9.61 27.73
C THR A 62 -7.49 8.39 28.00
N ALA A 63 -6.28 8.62 28.53
CA ALA A 63 -5.34 7.54 28.84
C ALA A 63 -5.85 6.55 29.91
N ASP A 64 -6.83 6.96 30.73
CA ASP A 64 -7.54 6.15 31.72
C ASP A 64 -8.78 5.41 31.18
N GLY A 65 -8.99 5.39 29.86
CA GLY A 65 -10.00 4.56 29.20
C GLY A 65 -11.41 5.17 29.14
N VAL A 66 -11.53 6.50 29.29
CA VAL A 66 -12.81 7.22 29.10
C VAL A 66 -12.90 7.68 27.64
N PHE A 67 -13.98 7.31 26.96
CA PHE A 67 -14.33 7.82 25.64
C PHE A 67 -15.40 8.89 25.76
N ILE A 68 -15.24 9.99 25.04
CA ILE A 68 -16.13 11.15 25.10
C ILE A 68 -16.44 11.58 23.67
N GLU A 69 -17.73 11.73 23.33
CA GLU A 69 -18.13 12.04 21.96
C GLU A 69 -19.31 13.03 21.92
N ALA A 70 -19.25 14.01 21.02
CA ALA A 70 -20.33 14.95 20.74
C ALA A 70 -21.42 14.28 19.91
N LEU A 71 -22.64 14.16 20.46
CA LEU A 71 -23.72 13.34 19.89
C LEU A 71 -25.03 14.10 19.61
N ALA A 72 -25.23 15.27 20.22
CA ALA A 72 -26.38 16.13 19.94
C ALA A 72 -26.02 17.62 20.13
N VAL A 73 -26.94 18.52 19.78
CA VAL A 73 -26.83 19.96 20.05
C VAL A 73 -27.96 20.39 20.98
N GLU A 74 -27.62 21.08 22.06
CA GLU A 74 -28.58 21.67 23.00
C GLU A 74 -28.11 23.09 23.33
N ASN A 75 -29.02 24.09 23.27
CA ASN A 75 -28.70 25.49 23.54
C ASN A 75 -27.49 26.04 22.74
N GLN A 76 -27.39 25.63 21.46
CA GLN A 76 -26.26 25.97 20.56
C GLN A 76 -24.89 25.44 21.02
N LYS A 77 -24.86 24.41 21.89
CA LYS A 77 -23.63 23.72 22.32
C LYS A 77 -23.69 22.23 22.01
N PRO A 78 -22.54 21.57 21.74
CA PRO A 78 -22.50 20.13 21.60
C PRO A 78 -22.73 19.48 22.98
N VAL A 79 -23.67 18.54 23.02
CA VAL A 79 -23.87 17.64 24.17
C VAL A 79 -23.02 16.40 23.94
N TYR A 80 -22.19 16.10 24.94
CA TYR A 80 -21.27 14.98 24.91
C TYR A 80 -21.79 13.81 25.73
N ALA A 81 -21.68 12.60 25.21
CA ALA A 81 -21.70 11.38 26.01
C ALA A 81 -20.29 11.15 26.58
N VAL A 82 -20.17 11.02 27.90
CA VAL A 82 -18.95 10.59 28.58
C VAL A 82 -19.13 9.12 28.98
N ILE A 83 -18.40 8.23 28.32
CA ILE A 83 -18.43 6.78 28.51
C ILE A 83 -17.20 6.37 29.33
N THR A 84 -17.43 6.01 30.59
CA THR A 84 -16.37 5.63 31.56
C THR A 84 -16.11 4.12 31.61
N ASN A 85 -16.90 3.33 30.90
CA ASN A 85 -16.78 1.88 30.80
C ASN A 85 -17.06 1.45 29.36
N LEU A 86 -16.01 1.10 28.61
CA LEU A 86 -16.13 0.71 27.19
C LEU A 86 -16.73 -0.68 26.98
N ILE A 87 -16.76 -1.52 28.03
CA ILE A 87 -17.34 -2.88 27.99
C ILE A 87 -18.87 -2.80 28.18
N ASN A 88 -19.36 -1.83 28.95
CA ASN A 88 -20.79 -1.54 29.10
C ASN A 88 -20.98 -0.01 29.19
N PRO A 89 -21.31 0.67 28.07
CA PRO A 89 -21.33 2.13 28.03
C PRO A 89 -22.39 2.75 28.93
N TYR A 90 -23.48 2.04 29.23
CA TYR A 90 -24.54 2.47 30.15
C TYR A 90 -24.12 2.44 31.63
N ASN A 91 -23.01 1.78 31.98
CA ASN A 91 -22.53 1.67 33.35
C ASN A 91 -21.58 2.82 33.72
N GLY A 92 -22.10 3.83 34.43
CA GLY A 92 -21.30 4.96 34.93
C GLY A 92 -21.06 6.09 33.93
N GLY A 93 -21.67 6.03 32.75
CA GLY A 93 -21.67 7.10 31.76
C GLY A 93 -22.61 8.26 32.12
N TYR A 94 -22.35 9.46 31.59
CA TYR A 94 -23.14 10.67 31.86
C TYR A 94 -23.03 11.71 30.73
N THR A 95 -23.93 12.70 30.69
CA THR A 95 -23.87 13.80 29.72
C THR A 95 -23.17 15.04 30.27
N ALA A 96 -22.44 15.73 29.40
CA ALA A 96 -21.70 16.95 29.74
C ALA A 96 -21.70 17.94 28.56
N PHE A 97 -21.48 19.22 28.86
CA PHE A 97 -20.96 20.18 27.88
C PHE A 97 -19.43 20.19 27.92
N PHE A 98 -18.77 20.70 26.87
CA PHE A 98 -17.32 20.67 26.76
C PHE A 98 -16.60 21.33 27.95
N GLU A 99 -17.18 22.36 28.57
CA GLU A 99 -16.55 23.04 29.69
C GLU A 99 -16.51 22.19 30.98
N GLU A 100 -17.48 21.29 31.18
CA GLU A 100 -17.41 20.27 32.26
C GLU A 100 -16.32 19.23 31.93
N ILE A 101 -16.21 18.81 30.67
CA ILE A 101 -15.16 17.88 30.21
C ILE A 101 -13.75 18.47 30.39
N ASN A 102 -13.54 19.71 29.92
CA ASN A 102 -12.25 20.40 29.98
C ASN A 102 -11.82 20.76 31.40
N SER A 103 -12.75 20.81 32.37
CA SER A 103 -12.42 20.98 33.80
C SER A 103 -12.15 19.64 34.51
N ARG A 104 -12.68 18.53 34.00
CA ARG A 104 -12.59 17.20 34.64
C ARG A 104 -11.49 16.31 34.07
N TYR A 105 -11.15 16.45 32.78
CA TYR A 105 -10.19 15.60 32.08
C TYR A 105 -8.98 16.39 31.61
N ASN A 106 -7.78 15.82 31.81
CA ASN A 106 -6.55 16.43 31.31
C ASN A 106 -6.38 16.15 29.80
N LEU A 107 -6.94 17.04 28.99
CA LEU A 107 -6.93 16.93 27.53
C LEU A 107 -5.51 16.93 26.92
N SER A 108 -4.51 17.52 27.59
CA SER A 108 -3.10 17.42 27.15
C SER A 108 -2.53 16.00 27.24
N LYS A 109 -3.21 15.07 27.94
CA LYS A 109 -2.89 13.64 28.07
C LYS A 109 -4.00 12.73 27.53
N ALA A 110 -4.86 13.25 26.68
CA ALA A 110 -5.89 12.52 25.96
C ALA A 110 -5.65 12.68 24.46
N ARG A 111 -6.10 11.71 23.65
CA ARG A 111 -6.29 11.91 22.21
C ARG A 111 -7.53 12.77 22.02
N VAL A 112 -7.42 13.89 21.32
CA VAL A 112 -8.46 14.91 21.23
C VAL A 112 -8.62 15.32 19.77
N ILE A 113 -9.82 15.13 19.22
CA ILE A 113 -10.12 15.29 17.79
C ILE A 113 -11.03 16.51 17.61
N TYR A 114 -10.50 17.57 16.99
CA TYR A 114 -11.22 18.81 16.67
C TYR A 114 -11.81 18.78 15.25
N SER A 115 -11.11 18.13 14.33
CA SER A 115 -11.59 17.87 12.97
C SER A 115 -10.85 16.65 12.40
N LYS A 116 -11.13 16.28 11.14
CA LYS A 116 -10.36 15.25 10.42
C LYS A 116 -8.86 15.59 10.28
N GLU A 117 -8.52 16.89 10.30
CA GLU A 117 -7.17 17.40 10.08
C GLU A 117 -6.48 17.89 11.37
N ASN A 118 -7.23 18.03 12.46
CA ASN A 118 -6.75 18.60 13.72
C ASN A 118 -6.95 17.61 14.88
N ILE A 119 -5.89 16.86 15.19
CA ILE A 119 -5.85 15.85 16.26
C ILE A 119 -4.66 16.13 17.18
N LEU A 120 -4.95 16.37 18.46
CA LEU A 120 -3.95 16.42 19.53
C LEU A 120 -3.73 15.01 20.09
N ASN A 121 -2.46 14.65 20.33
CA ASN A 121 -2.01 13.34 20.83
C ASN A 121 -2.64 12.13 20.07
N PRO A 122 -2.44 12.01 18.75
CA PRO A 122 -3.15 11.03 17.91
C PRO A 122 -3.01 9.56 18.33
N HIS A 123 -2.01 9.22 19.15
CA HIS A 123 -1.67 7.85 19.57
C HIS A 123 -2.08 7.49 21.01
N ILE A 124 -2.64 8.42 21.79
CA ILE A 124 -3.08 8.11 23.16
C ILE A 124 -4.42 7.34 23.10
N GLY A 125 -4.48 6.20 23.78
CA GLY A 125 -5.73 5.45 23.89
C GLY A 125 -6.09 4.58 22.69
N GLU A 126 -5.13 4.29 21.81
CA GLU A 126 -5.24 3.09 20.98
C GLU A 126 -5.39 1.86 21.92
N PRO A 127 -6.38 0.98 21.73
CA PRO A 127 -6.49 -0.23 22.54
C PRO A 127 -5.22 -1.06 22.39
N ALA A 128 -4.80 -1.71 23.48
CA ALA A 128 -3.63 -2.59 23.50
C ALA A 128 -3.92 -3.95 22.82
N VAL A 129 -4.36 -3.90 21.57
CA VAL A 129 -4.19 -4.99 20.61
C VAL A 129 -2.70 -5.25 20.51
N THR A 130 -2.26 -6.50 20.55
CA THR A 130 -0.84 -6.87 20.62
C THR A 130 -0.03 -6.20 19.51
N LYS A 131 0.69 -5.14 19.88
CA LYS A 131 1.62 -4.45 18.99
C LYS A 131 2.87 -5.29 18.83
N HIS A 132 3.28 -5.53 17.60
CA HIS A 132 4.63 -6.01 17.33
C HIS A 132 5.65 -4.90 17.65
N THR A 133 6.91 -5.27 17.84
CA THR A 133 8.00 -4.36 18.27
C THR A 133 8.33 -3.24 17.26
N ASP A 134 7.73 -3.27 16.08
CA ASP A 134 7.81 -2.25 15.02
C ASP A 134 6.71 -1.18 15.09
N GLY A 135 5.71 -1.35 15.96
CA GLY A 135 4.57 -0.43 16.11
C GLY A 135 3.36 -0.71 15.22
N THR A 136 3.34 -1.82 14.48
CA THR A 136 2.15 -2.27 13.76
C THR A 136 1.12 -2.91 14.70
N ALA A 137 -0.17 -2.76 14.36
CA ALA A 137 -1.29 -3.35 15.09
C ALA A 137 -1.94 -4.43 14.21
N SER A 138 -2.04 -5.65 14.74
CA SER A 138 -2.59 -6.81 14.01
C SER A 138 -3.92 -7.26 14.61
N PHE A 139 -4.98 -7.32 13.80
CA PHE A 139 -6.33 -7.73 14.22
C PHE A 139 -7.09 -8.42 13.09
N ILE A 140 -8.20 -9.10 13.38
CA ILE A 140 -9.09 -9.66 12.35
C ILE A 140 -10.17 -8.64 12.00
N MET A 141 -10.29 -8.26 10.74
CA MET A 141 -11.42 -7.53 10.19
C MET A 141 -12.61 -8.47 9.99
N PHE A 142 -13.70 -8.18 10.70
CA PHE A 142 -14.99 -8.84 10.54
C PHE A 142 -15.98 -7.94 9.81
N MET A 143 -16.43 -8.37 8.63
CA MET A 143 -17.38 -7.61 7.82
C MET A 143 -18.83 -7.88 8.28
N GLN A 144 -19.53 -6.84 8.76
CA GLN A 144 -20.96 -6.88 9.08
C GLN A 144 -21.78 -6.30 7.93
N SER A 145 -22.55 -7.14 7.24
CA SER A 145 -23.38 -6.70 6.11
C SER A 145 -24.58 -5.85 6.53
N THR A 146 -25.28 -6.21 7.62
CA THR A 146 -26.44 -5.41 8.12
C THR A 146 -26.02 -4.03 8.59
N GLY A 147 -24.90 -3.94 9.34
CA GLY A 147 -24.37 -2.69 9.87
C GLY A 147 -23.46 -1.94 8.89
N LYS A 148 -23.24 -2.46 7.67
CA LYS A 148 -22.38 -1.89 6.63
C LYS A 148 -21.02 -1.39 7.17
N ARG A 149 -20.40 -2.20 8.04
CA ARG A 149 -19.22 -1.82 8.82
C ARG A 149 -18.25 -2.96 9.06
N VAL A 150 -16.99 -2.60 9.28
CA VAL A 150 -15.92 -3.52 9.65
C VAL A 150 -15.67 -3.41 11.16
N VAL A 151 -15.58 -4.53 11.85
CA VAL A 151 -15.23 -4.63 13.27
C VAL A 151 -13.84 -5.27 13.39
N GLY A 152 -12.98 -4.75 14.25
CA GLY A 152 -11.68 -5.33 14.55
C GLY A 152 -11.77 -6.27 15.75
N LEU A 153 -11.26 -7.50 15.59
CA LEU A 153 -11.27 -8.55 16.60
C LEU A 153 -9.84 -8.97 16.98
N ASP A 154 -9.66 -9.38 18.23
CA ASP A 154 -8.41 -9.96 18.71
C ASP A 154 -8.11 -11.29 17.96
N PRO A 155 -6.90 -11.47 17.41
CA PRO A 155 -6.57 -12.68 16.64
C PRO A 155 -6.35 -13.93 17.50
N ILE A 156 -6.19 -13.78 18.82
CA ILE A 156 -5.97 -14.87 19.78
C ILE A 156 -7.30 -15.30 20.41
N THR A 157 -8.19 -14.36 20.78
CA THR A 157 -9.43 -14.66 21.51
C THR A 157 -10.72 -14.43 20.73
N GLY A 158 -10.66 -13.72 19.60
CA GLY A 158 -11.84 -13.31 18.82
C GLY A 158 -12.65 -12.17 19.44
N ASP A 159 -12.26 -11.63 20.59
CA ASP A 159 -12.97 -10.53 21.26
C ASP A 159 -12.95 -9.24 20.44
N VAL A 160 -13.99 -8.41 20.55
CA VAL A 160 -14.02 -7.11 19.87
C VAL A 160 -13.01 -6.15 20.51
N VAL A 161 -12.03 -5.72 19.72
CA VAL A 161 -11.01 -4.75 20.12
C VAL A 161 -11.19 -3.38 19.46
N ILE A 162 -11.82 -3.33 18.28
CA ILE A 162 -12.16 -2.09 17.58
C ILE A 162 -13.63 -2.20 17.11
N PRO A 163 -14.60 -1.62 17.84
CA PRO A 163 -16.03 -1.78 17.52
C PRO A 163 -16.44 -1.28 16.12
N ILE A 164 -15.74 -0.27 15.60
CA ILE A 164 -15.91 0.27 14.24
C ILE A 164 -14.51 0.60 13.70
N VAL A 165 -14.03 -0.19 12.75
CA VAL A 165 -12.82 0.10 11.95
C VAL A 165 -13.16 1.07 10.82
N LEU A 166 -14.31 0.85 10.17
CA LEU A 166 -14.97 1.77 9.25
C LEU A 166 -16.47 1.41 9.16
N GLU A 167 -17.31 2.39 8.81
CA GLU A 167 -18.73 2.21 8.54
C GLU A 167 -19.14 3.14 7.39
N ASP A 168 -19.85 2.60 6.39
CA ASP A 168 -20.33 3.39 5.25
C ASP A 168 -21.72 2.91 4.81
N ALA A 169 -22.74 3.63 5.27
CA ALA A 169 -24.12 3.33 4.93
C ALA A 169 -24.52 3.70 3.48
N VAL A 170 -23.69 4.46 2.77
CA VAL A 170 -23.99 5.12 1.49
C VAL A 170 -23.47 4.32 0.31
N LEU A 171 -22.18 3.93 0.31
CA LEU A 171 -21.57 3.20 -0.81
C LEU A 171 -21.78 1.69 -0.71
N LEU A 172 -21.86 1.14 0.51
CA LEU A 172 -22.05 -0.30 0.71
C LEU A 172 -23.54 -0.67 0.65
N GLY A 173 -23.87 -1.70 -0.11
CA GLY A 173 -25.20 -2.29 -0.24
C GLY A 173 -25.28 -3.62 0.51
N THR A 174 -24.58 -4.64 0.02
CA THR A 174 -24.36 -5.95 0.68
C THR A 174 -22.86 -6.28 0.65
N PRO A 175 -22.07 -5.65 1.52
CA PRO A 175 -20.62 -5.81 1.53
C PRO A 175 -20.24 -7.21 1.99
N LYS A 176 -19.17 -7.78 1.40
CA LYS A 176 -18.78 -9.19 1.58
C LYS A 176 -17.48 -9.35 2.34
N ILE A 177 -16.43 -8.71 1.84
CA ILE A 177 -15.07 -8.86 2.35
C ILE A 177 -14.49 -7.47 2.51
N ALA A 178 -13.82 -7.22 3.64
CA ALA A 178 -12.88 -6.13 3.79
C ALA A 178 -11.47 -6.71 3.79
N ARG A 179 -10.55 -6.19 2.96
CA ARG A 179 -9.13 -6.56 2.98
C ARG A 179 -8.23 -5.33 3.05
N LEU A 180 -7.12 -5.49 3.73
CA LEU A 180 -6.02 -4.52 3.77
C LEU A 180 -5.27 -4.63 2.43
N THR A 181 -5.11 -3.50 1.73
CA THR A 181 -4.39 -3.45 0.45
C THR A 181 -2.88 -3.30 0.66
N PRO A 182 -2.03 -3.67 -0.32
CA PRO A 182 -0.58 -3.38 -0.30
C PRO A 182 -0.18 -1.90 -0.10
N ARG A 183 -1.13 -0.96 -0.20
CA ARG A 183 -0.93 0.49 -0.03
C ARG A 183 -1.35 1.01 1.35
N ALA A 184 -1.62 0.12 2.30
CA ALA A 184 -2.20 0.45 3.59
C ALA A 184 -3.54 1.22 3.49
N THR A 185 -4.38 0.87 2.52
CA THR A 185 -5.81 1.22 2.43
C THR A 185 -6.66 -0.02 2.73
N ILE A 186 -7.99 0.09 2.75
CA ILE A 186 -8.91 -1.04 2.91
C ILE A 186 -9.86 -1.09 1.71
N THR A 187 -9.92 -2.22 1.00
CA THR A 187 -10.93 -2.46 -0.03
C THR A 187 -12.10 -3.29 0.50
N ILE A 188 -13.30 -2.96 0.04
CA ILE A 188 -14.52 -3.71 0.31
C ILE A 188 -15.21 -4.10 -0.99
N SER A 189 -15.40 -5.40 -1.21
CA SER A 189 -16.26 -5.90 -2.30
C SER A 189 -17.72 -5.91 -1.87
N ASP A 190 -18.61 -5.49 -2.76
CA ASP A 190 -20.05 -5.40 -2.49
C ASP A 190 -20.90 -6.10 -3.56
N GLN A 191 -21.80 -6.96 -3.10
CA GLN A 191 -22.64 -7.81 -3.95
C GLN A 191 -23.78 -7.06 -4.65
N LEU A 192 -24.24 -5.92 -4.11
CA LEU A 192 -25.32 -5.11 -4.69
C LEU A 192 -24.83 -3.79 -5.28
N SER A 193 -23.69 -3.28 -4.82
CA SER A 193 -23.04 -2.11 -5.44
C SER A 193 -22.15 -2.49 -6.63
N ASP A 194 -22.06 -3.78 -6.98
CA ASP A 194 -21.40 -4.31 -8.20
C ASP A 194 -19.96 -3.78 -8.41
N GLY A 195 -19.18 -3.73 -7.34
CA GLY A 195 -17.84 -3.18 -7.36
C GLY A 195 -17.07 -3.33 -6.05
N VAL A 196 -15.84 -2.85 -6.08
CA VAL A 196 -14.93 -2.79 -4.93
C VAL A 196 -14.66 -1.32 -4.60
N THR A 197 -15.05 -0.89 -3.40
CA THR A 197 -14.82 0.46 -2.88
C THR A 197 -13.54 0.46 -2.05
N GLU A 198 -12.72 1.50 -2.19
CA GLU A 198 -11.49 1.70 -1.40
C GLU A 198 -11.71 2.78 -0.32
N TYR A 199 -11.12 2.56 0.84
CA TYR A 199 -11.16 3.39 2.04
C TYR A 199 -9.75 3.62 2.58
N ASP A 200 -9.47 4.77 3.16
CA ASP A 200 -8.27 4.91 4.00
C ASP A 200 -8.42 4.12 5.32
N THR A 201 -7.32 3.96 6.08
CA THR A 201 -7.36 3.24 7.36
C THR A 201 -8.04 4.01 8.50
N THR A 202 -8.64 5.16 8.23
CA THR A 202 -9.53 5.89 9.14
C THR A 202 -11.02 5.72 8.78
N GLY A 203 -11.30 4.96 7.71
CA GLY A 203 -12.65 4.67 7.23
C GLY A 203 -13.23 5.73 6.29
N VAL A 204 -12.41 6.65 5.76
CA VAL A 204 -12.89 7.62 4.75
C VAL A 204 -12.87 6.96 3.37
N ALA A 205 -14.02 6.94 2.70
CA ALA A 205 -14.14 6.44 1.33
C ALA A 205 -13.29 7.25 0.35
N MET A 206 -12.45 6.56 -0.42
CA MET A 206 -11.67 7.08 -1.54
C MET A 206 -12.41 6.93 -2.87
N GLY A 207 -13.43 6.06 -2.94
CA GLY A 207 -14.32 5.86 -4.08
C GLY A 207 -14.31 4.41 -4.59
N TYR A 208 -14.91 4.19 -5.77
CA TYR A 208 -14.80 2.90 -6.45
C TYR A 208 -13.39 2.69 -6.98
N PHE A 209 -12.75 1.63 -6.52
CA PHE A 209 -11.45 1.18 -6.99
C PHE A 209 -11.61 0.26 -8.21
N ALA A 210 -12.38 -0.82 -8.10
CA ALA A 210 -12.61 -1.76 -9.20
C ALA A 210 -14.11 -1.91 -9.51
N PRO A 211 -14.60 -1.52 -10.71
CA PRO A 211 -13.86 -0.84 -11.78
C PRO A 211 -13.58 0.64 -11.45
N VAL A 212 -12.45 1.16 -11.95
CA VAL A 212 -12.12 2.58 -11.81
C VAL A 212 -13.15 3.45 -12.53
N GLY A 213 -13.53 4.57 -11.91
CA GLY A 213 -14.57 5.48 -12.41
C GLY A 213 -16.00 5.08 -12.05
N GLY A 214 -16.21 3.92 -11.43
CA GLY A 214 -17.50 3.51 -10.86
C GLY A 214 -18.01 2.16 -11.36
N VAL A 215 -19.25 1.85 -10.95
CA VAL A 215 -19.96 0.60 -11.24
C VAL A 215 -20.06 0.36 -12.76
N ASN A 216 -19.73 -0.85 -13.19
CA ASN A 216 -19.89 -1.28 -14.58
C ASN A 216 -20.26 -2.77 -14.66
N ASN A 217 -21.56 -3.05 -14.78
CA ASN A 217 -22.16 -4.38 -14.85
C ASN A 217 -21.73 -5.23 -16.07
N ALA A 218 -21.02 -4.65 -17.04
CA ALA A 218 -20.38 -5.44 -18.10
C ALA A 218 -19.06 -6.10 -17.64
N ILE A 219 -18.51 -5.68 -16.49
CA ILE A 219 -17.25 -6.17 -15.91
C ILE A 219 -17.51 -6.93 -14.60
N LEU A 220 -18.21 -6.29 -13.65
CA LEU A 220 -18.59 -6.85 -12.35
C LEU A 220 -20.09 -6.73 -12.12
N ASP A 221 -20.75 -7.85 -11.80
CA ASP A 221 -22.16 -7.99 -11.44
C ASP A 221 -22.26 -9.15 -10.44
N ASN A 222 -22.80 -8.90 -9.25
CA ASN A 222 -22.82 -9.84 -8.12
C ASN A 222 -21.40 -10.26 -7.70
N CYS A 223 -20.48 -9.30 -7.55
CA CYS A 223 -19.11 -9.56 -7.14
C CYS A 223 -19.04 -9.93 -5.64
N ARG A 224 -18.11 -10.83 -5.25
CA ARG A 224 -18.02 -11.31 -3.85
C ARG A 224 -16.59 -11.42 -3.33
N GLY A 225 -15.85 -12.44 -3.74
CA GLY A 225 -14.44 -12.61 -3.41
C GLY A 225 -13.58 -11.52 -4.02
N HIS A 226 -12.62 -11.02 -3.27
CA HIS A 226 -11.52 -10.25 -3.83
C HIS A 226 -10.21 -10.55 -3.09
N ILE A 227 -9.08 -10.50 -3.79
CA ILE A 227 -7.75 -10.71 -3.21
C ILE A 227 -6.67 -9.99 -4.04
N TYR A 228 -5.66 -9.44 -3.37
CA TYR A 228 -4.47 -8.91 -4.02
C TYR A 228 -3.44 -10.03 -4.25
N ILE A 229 -2.86 -10.07 -5.44
CA ILE A 229 -1.84 -11.07 -5.82
C ILE A 229 -0.44 -10.44 -5.82
N PRO A 230 0.66 -11.22 -5.88
CA PRO A 230 2.01 -10.70 -5.66
C PRO A 230 2.48 -9.58 -6.61
N ASN A 231 1.91 -9.44 -7.81
CA ASN A 231 2.26 -8.33 -8.70
C ASN A 231 1.59 -6.98 -8.31
N GLY A 232 0.70 -6.98 -7.31
CA GLY A 232 -0.09 -5.83 -6.85
C GLY A 232 -1.52 -5.77 -7.40
N ASN A 233 -1.84 -6.53 -8.45
CA ASN A 233 -3.16 -6.55 -9.08
C ASN A 233 -4.23 -7.11 -8.13
N LEU A 234 -5.47 -6.68 -8.36
CA LEU A 234 -6.65 -7.15 -7.64
C LEU A 234 -7.39 -8.18 -8.50
N LEU A 235 -7.61 -9.37 -7.95
CA LEU A 235 -8.55 -10.36 -8.49
C LEU A 235 -9.91 -10.21 -7.81
N VAL A 236 -11.00 -10.30 -8.59
CA VAL A 236 -12.39 -10.20 -8.09
C VAL A 236 -13.26 -11.30 -8.71
N SER A 237 -13.96 -12.08 -7.89
CA SER A 237 -14.87 -13.14 -8.36
C SER A 237 -16.15 -12.52 -8.92
N ASN A 238 -16.59 -12.94 -10.10
CA ASN A 238 -17.81 -12.41 -10.72
C ASN A 238 -18.94 -13.44 -10.84
N GLY A 239 -20.05 -13.19 -10.15
CA GLY A 239 -21.13 -14.17 -9.94
C GLY A 239 -22.28 -14.14 -10.95
N SER A 240 -22.48 -13.02 -11.64
CA SER A 240 -23.63 -12.71 -12.51
C SER A 240 -23.20 -11.82 -13.70
N GLY A 241 -24.17 -11.36 -14.49
CA GLY A 241 -23.97 -10.41 -15.59
C GLY A 241 -23.43 -11.02 -16.87
N THR A 242 -23.01 -10.16 -17.80
CA THR A 242 -22.44 -10.60 -19.09
C THR A 242 -21.05 -11.20 -18.95
N ASN A 243 -20.33 -10.88 -17.88
CA ASN A 243 -19.02 -11.44 -17.53
C ASN A 243 -19.12 -12.53 -16.44
N MET A 244 -20.28 -13.20 -16.30
CA MET A 244 -20.51 -14.17 -15.22
C MET A 244 -19.55 -15.36 -15.23
N ASN A 245 -19.35 -15.95 -14.05
CA ASN A 245 -18.53 -17.15 -13.84
C ASN A 245 -17.03 -16.97 -14.14
N THR A 246 -16.50 -15.77 -13.88
CA THR A 246 -15.09 -15.42 -14.08
C THR A 246 -14.41 -15.01 -12.78
N VAL A 247 -13.09 -14.92 -12.83
CA VAL A 247 -12.33 -14.04 -11.93
C VAL A 247 -11.74 -12.92 -12.78
N ALA A 248 -12.23 -11.70 -12.56
CA ALA A 248 -11.76 -10.48 -13.21
C ALA A 248 -10.46 -9.99 -12.57
N GLU A 249 -9.55 -9.45 -13.38
CA GLU A 249 -8.27 -8.87 -12.92
C GLU A 249 -8.23 -7.36 -13.17
N PHE A 250 -7.69 -6.61 -12.19
CA PHE A 250 -7.55 -5.17 -12.23
C PHE A 250 -6.13 -4.75 -11.83
N ASP A 251 -5.60 -3.72 -12.49
CA ASP A 251 -4.32 -3.13 -12.10
C ASP A 251 -4.41 -2.31 -10.80
N ASN A 252 -3.26 -1.83 -10.31
CA ASN A 252 -3.16 -1.00 -9.11
C ASN A 252 -3.89 0.36 -9.24
N ALA A 253 -4.39 0.74 -10.41
CA ALA A 253 -5.22 1.93 -10.62
C ALA A 253 -6.71 1.60 -10.82
N GLY A 254 -7.10 0.32 -10.73
CA GLY A 254 -8.47 -0.13 -10.87
C GLY A 254 -8.93 -0.34 -12.32
N ASN A 255 -8.02 -0.30 -13.30
CA ASN A 255 -8.35 -0.60 -14.69
C ASN A 255 -8.53 -2.10 -14.87
N TYR A 256 -9.63 -2.51 -15.51
CA TYR A 256 -9.89 -3.90 -15.85
C TYR A 256 -8.92 -4.39 -16.94
N LEU A 257 -8.18 -5.46 -16.64
CA LEU A 257 -7.18 -6.07 -17.54
C LEU A 257 -7.73 -7.24 -18.35
N GLY A 258 -8.88 -7.79 -17.95
CA GLY A 258 -9.45 -9.02 -18.50
C GLY A 258 -9.82 -10.00 -17.39
N ASN A 259 -10.14 -11.23 -17.76
CA ASN A 259 -10.42 -12.29 -16.81
C ASN A 259 -9.16 -13.15 -16.60
N PHE A 260 -8.68 -13.20 -15.35
CA PHE A 260 -7.65 -14.15 -14.90
C PHE A 260 -8.16 -15.59 -15.05
N ILE A 261 -9.39 -15.86 -14.59
CA ILE A 261 -10.08 -17.13 -14.85
C ILE A 261 -11.27 -16.86 -15.77
N ALA A 262 -11.20 -17.43 -16.98
CA ALA A 262 -12.23 -17.30 -18.00
C ALA A 262 -13.50 -18.11 -17.68
N ALA A 263 -14.63 -17.68 -18.23
CA ALA A 263 -15.94 -18.30 -17.99
C ALA A 263 -15.93 -19.78 -18.40
N GLY A 264 -16.31 -20.66 -17.47
CA GLY A 264 -16.38 -22.11 -17.70
C GLY A 264 -15.04 -22.85 -17.58
N ALA A 265 -13.92 -22.18 -17.29
CA ALA A 265 -12.67 -22.86 -16.96
C ALA A 265 -12.84 -23.71 -15.68
N GLY A 266 -12.70 -25.03 -15.78
CA GLY A 266 -13.01 -25.96 -14.68
C GLY A 266 -14.50 -26.21 -14.45
N SER A 267 -15.39 -25.77 -15.35
CA SER A 267 -16.84 -25.73 -15.10
C SER A 267 -17.24 -24.85 -13.90
N ILE A 268 -16.39 -23.89 -13.51
CA ILE A 268 -16.67 -22.97 -12.42
C ILE A 268 -18.00 -22.23 -12.64
N ASN A 269 -18.82 -22.20 -11.59
CA ASN A 269 -20.15 -21.63 -11.64
C ASN A 269 -20.47 -20.90 -10.34
N SER A 270 -20.81 -19.62 -10.48
CA SER A 270 -21.01 -18.61 -9.44
C SER A 270 -19.85 -18.57 -8.42
N PRO A 271 -18.66 -18.10 -8.83
CA PRO A 271 -17.47 -18.05 -7.97
C PRO A 271 -17.67 -17.15 -6.73
N TYR A 272 -16.94 -17.46 -5.66
CA TYR A 272 -17.01 -16.79 -4.37
C TYR A 272 -15.58 -16.47 -3.84
N ASP A 273 -15.04 -17.06 -2.76
CA ASP A 273 -13.65 -16.70 -2.37
C ASP A 273 -12.61 -17.07 -3.42
N ILE A 274 -11.50 -16.34 -3.38
CA ILE A 274 -10.27 -16.62 -4.12
C ILE A 274 -9.15 -16.76 -3.09
N LEU A 275 -8.63 -17.97 -2.93
CA LEU A 275 -7.52 -18.29 -2.05
C LEU A 275 -6.25 -18.46 -2.91
N TRP A 276 -5.40 -17.44 -2.90
CA TRP A 276 -4.08 -17.50 -3.52
C TRP A 276 -3.09 -18.19 -2.58
N ARG A 277 -2.49 -19.29 -3.03
CA ARG A 277 -1.51 -20.08 -2.25
C ARG A 277 -0.14 -20.04 -2.91
N ALA A 278 0.88 -20.55 -2.21
CA ALA A 278 2.26 -20.58 -2.71
C ALA A 278 2.45 -21.41 -4.00
N ASN A 279 1.56 -22.38 -4.28
CA ASN A 279 1.69 -23.32 -5.41
C ASN A 279 0.54 -23.28 -6.41
N ASP A 280 -0.62 -22.73 -6.03
CA ASP A 280 -1.86 -22.76 -6.83
C ASP A 280 -2.83 -21.64 -6.37
N VAL A 281 -3.96 -21.52 -7.08
CA VAL A 281 -5.10 -20.67 -6.72
C VAL A 281 -6.33 -21.55 -6.58
N ILE A 282 -7.06 -21.41 -5.47
CA ILE A 282 -8.32 -22.12 -5.26
C ILE A 282 -9.48 -21.11 -5.30
N VAL A 283 -10.54 -21.43 -6.06
CA VAL A 283 -11.74 -20.58 -6.15
C VAL A 283 -12.98 -21.40 -5.79
N GLY A 284 -13.75 -20.92 -4.81
CA GLY A 284 -14.99 -21.57 -4.39
C GLY A 284 -16.10 -21.31 -5.41
N GLY A 285 -16.77 -22.35 -5.91
CA GLY A 285 -17.88 -22.21 -6.87
C GLY A 285 -19.21 -22.64 -6.28
N SER A 286 -20.09 -21.69 -5.92
CA SER A 286 -21.30 -21.99 -5.15
C SER A 286 -22.39 -22.74 -5.93
N SER A 287 -22.47 -22.54 -7.25
CA SER A 287 -23.42 -23.28 -8.10
C SER A 287 -22.81 -24.56 -8.69
N SER A 288 -21.48 -24.72 -8.59
CA SER A 288 -20.76 -25.93 -9.01
C SER A 288 -20.52 -26.90 -7.83
N HIS A 289 -20.79 -26.46 -6.59
CA HIS A 289 -20.68 -27.25 -5.36
C HIS A 289 -19.27 -27.83 -5.15
N ALA A 290 -18.24 -27.06 -5.51
CA ALA A 290 -16.84 -27.48 -5.52
C ALA A 290 -15.88 -26.31 -5.24
N MET A 291 -14.66 -26.65 -4.87
CA MET A 291 -13.52 -25.74 -4.80
C MET A 291 -12.59 -26.09 -5.96
N HIS A 292 -12.48 -25.18 -6.93
CA HIS A 292 -11.76 -25.36 -8.19
C HIS A 292 -10.31 -24.91 -8.03
N ARG A 293 -9.35 -25.65 -8.60
CA ARG A 293 -7.92 -25.31 -8.54
C ARG A 293 -7.38 -24.87 -9.90
N TYR A 294 -6.56 -23.83 -9.88
CA TYR A 294 -5.89 -23.21 -11.03
C TYR A 294 -4.41 -22.99 -10.71
N ASP A 295 -3.58 -22.82 -11.74
CA ASP A 295 -2.24 -22.27 -11.58
C ASP A 295 -2.26 -20.73 -11.42
N HIS A 296 -1.09 -20.13 -11.18
CA HIS A 296 -0.93 -18.67 -11.08
C HIS A 296 -1.10 -17.92 -12.42
N THR A 297 -1.47 -18.60 -13.50
CA THR A 297 -1.87 -18.00 -14.79
C THR A 297 -3.39 -18.04 -15.00
N GLY A 298 -4.14 -18.66 -14.08
CA GLY A 298 -5.58 -18.88 -14.20
C GLY A 298 -5.97 -20.09 -15.05
N THR A 299 -5.01 -20.95 -15.40
CA THR A 299 -5.28 -22.21 -16.11
C THR A 299 -5.78 -23.26 -15.12
N TYR A 300 -6.91 -23.90 -15.41
CA TYR A 300 -7.51 -24.93 -14.55
C TYR A 300 -6.63 -26.18 -14.45
N LEU A 301 -6.50 -26.73 -13.24
CA LEU A 301 -5.74 -27.93 -12.93
C LEU A 301 -6.67 -29.12 -12.65
N ASP A 302 -7.47 -29.00 -11.58
CA ASP A 302 -8.44 -30.01 -11.12
C ASP A 302 -9.41 -29.41 -10.08
N ASP A 303 -10.34 -30.22 -9.57
CA ASP A 303 -11.16 -29.86 -8.41
C ASP A 303 -10.40 -30.18 -7.13
N PHE A 304 -10.05 -29.16 -6.34
CA PHE A 304 -9.41 -29.34 -5.03
C PHE A 304 -10.30 -30.12 -4.06
N ALA A 305 -11.61 -29.85 -4.08
CA ALA A 305 -12.61 -30.70 -3.43
C ALA A 305 -13.98 -30.56 -4.11
N THR A 306 -14.71 -31.66 -4.21
CA THR A 306 -16.10 -31.71 -4.69
C THR A 306 -17.06 -32.02 -3.55
N GLY A 307 -18.36 -31.77 -3.75
CA GLY A 307 -19.36 -31.99 -2.68
C GLY A 307 -19.26 -30.95 -1.57
N VAL A 308 -18.91 -29.71 -1.93
CA VAL A 308 -18.90 -28.54 -1.05
C VAL A 308 -20.07 -27.65 -1.47
N PRO A 309 -21.26 -27.80 -0.87
CA PRO A 309 -22.48 -27.11 -1.28
C PRO A 309 -22.34 -25.63 -1.64
N PHE A 310 -21.69 -24.81 -0.79
CA PHE A 310 -21.52 -23.39 -1.04
C PHE A 310 -20.28 -22.88 -0.27
N PRO A 311 -19.05 -23.11 -0.77
CA PRO A 311 -17.83 -22.56 -0.16
C PRO A 311 -17.90 -21.03 -0.26
N GLN A 312 -18.20 -20.37 0.86
CA GLN A 312 -18.13 -18.93 0.95
C GLN A 312 -16.70 -18.53 1.20
N GLN A 313 -16.20 -18.56 2.45
CA GLN A 313 -14.82 -18.22 2.77
C GLN A 313 -13.87 -19.43 2.74
N MET A 314 -12.63 -19.23 2.29
CA MET A 314 -11.52 -20.19 2.41
C MET A 314 -10.29 -19.55 3.04
N VAL A 315 -9.63 -20.22 3.99
CA VAL A 315 -8.41 -19.75 4.67
C VAL A 315 -7.41 -20.89 4.82
N GLU A 316 -6.22 -20.75 4.25
CA GLU A 316 -5.08 -21.63 4.52
C GLU A 316 -4.44 -21.28 5.87
N GLN A 317 -4.12 -22.30 6.66
CA GLN A 317 -3.44 -22.19 7.95
C GLN A 317 -1.93 -22.43 7.80
N PRO A 318 -1.09 -22.05 8.80
CA PRO A 318 0.38 -22.24 8.71
C PRO A 318 0.85 -23.69 8.54
N ASN A 319 0.00 -24.68 8.82
CA ASN A 319 0.28 -26.11 8.58
C ASN A 319 -0.16 -26.58 7.16
N GLY A 320 -0.74 -25.70 6.35
CA GLY A 320 -1.27 -25.96 5.01
C GLY A 320 -2.74 -26.42 4.97
N ASP A 321 -3.41 -26.62 6.12
CA ASP A 321 -4.82 -27.01 6.12
C ASP A 321 -5.73 -25.86 5.69
N ILE A 322 -6.78 -26.16 4.93
CA ILE A 322 -7.73 -25.18 4.42
C ILE A 322 -9.04 -25.27 5.20
N TYR A 323 -9.36 -24.19 5.89
CA TYR A 323 -10.61 -23.99 6.62
C TYR A 323 -11.61 -23.31 5.70
N VAL A 324 -12.83 -23.86 5.61
CA VAL A 324 -13.85 -23.43 4.65
C VAL A 324 -15.17 -23.17 5.38
N ALA A 325 -15.73 -21.98 5.20
CA ALA A 325 -17.09 -21.67 5.62
C ALA A 325 -18.06 -22.09 4.51
N ASP A 326 -18.77 -23.20 4.71
CA ASP A 326 -19.75 -23.74 3.78
C ASP A 326 -21.16 -23.28 4.15
N PHE A 327 -21.72 -22.37 3.35
CA PHE A 327 -23.04 -21.78 3.56
C PHE A 327 -24.19 -22.73 3.21
N GLY A 328 -23.93 -23.79 2.44
CA GLY A 328 -24.99 -24.58 1.83
C GLY A 328 -25.70 -25.53 2.80
N VAL A 329 -26.74 -26.18 2.31
CA VAL A 329 -27.53 -27.14 3.09
C VAL A 329 -26.64 -28.35 3.45
N GLY A 330 -26.54 -28.66 4.76
CA GLY A 330 -25.61 -29.68 5.26
C GLY A 330 -24.14 -29.21 5.31
N GLY A 331 -23.89 -27.92 5.11
CA GLY A 331 -22.60 -27.27 5.33
C GLY A 331 -22.27 -27.05 6.81
N GLY A 332 -21.36 -26.10 7.06
CA GLY A 332 -20.71 -25.90 8.35
C GLY A 332 -19.32 -25.29 8.18
N VAL A 333 -18.44 -25.48 9.16
CA VAL A 333 -16.99 -25.32 8.93
C VAL A 333 -16.41 -26.65 8.47
N ARG A 334 -15.79 -26.67 7.28
CA ARG A 334 -15.04 -27.82 6.78
C ARG A 334 -13.54 -27.56 6.91
N ILE A 335 -12.78 -28.60 7.24
CA ILE A 335 -11.32 -28.55 7.31
C ILE A 335 -10.80 -29.58 6.31
N TYR A 336 -9.94 -29.13 5.39
CA TYR A 336 -9.28 -29.96 4.38
C TYR A 336 -7.78 -29.95 4.60
N SER A 337 -7.12 -31.06 4.30
CA SER A 337 -5.66 -31.09 4.12
C SER A 337 -5.22 -30.15 2.99
N SER A 338 -3.95 -29.75 2.98
CA SER A 338 -3.32 -28.98 1.90
C SER A 338 -3.46 -29.56 0.48
N THR A 339 -3.86 -30.84 0.36
CA THR A 339 -4.07 -31.59 -0.89
C THR A 339 -5.54 -32.02 -1.12
N GLY A 340 -6.53 -31.40 -0.46
CA GLY A 340 -7.95 -31.57 -0.81
C GLY A 340 -8.72 -32.71 -0.12
N SER A 341 -8.08 -33.53 0.72
CA SER A 341 -8.79 -34.52 1.54
C SER A 341 -9.53 -33.87 2.71
N LEU A 342 -10.81 -34.19 2.91
CA LEU A 342 -11.60 -33.71 4.04
C LEU A 342 -11.11 -34.34 5.36
N LEU A 343 -10.73 -33.50 6.31
CA LEU A 343 -10.27 -33.89 7.65
C LEU A 343 -11.39 -33.81 8.69
N SER A 344 -12.25 -32.77 8.61
CA SER A 344 -13.35 -32.57 9.55
C SER A 344 -14.50 -31.75 8.94
N LEU A 345 -15.72 -31.95 9.47
CA LEU A 345 -16.90 -31.15 9.20
C LEU A 345 -17.59 -30.83 10.54
N LEU A 346 -17.61 -29.55 10.91
CA LEU A 346 -18.25 -29.02 12.10
C LEU A 346 -19.55 -28.32 11.69
N ASN A 347 -20.68 -28.99 11.86
CA ASN A 347 -21.99 -28.57 11.33
C ASN A 347 -23.02 -28.18 12.43
N VAL A 348 -22.56 -27.95 13.66
CA VAL A 348 -23.41 -27.47 14.77
C VAL A 348 -23.91 -26.05 14.51
N VAL A 349 -23.01 -25.18 14.02
CA VAL A 349 -23.39 -23.94 13.35
C VAL A 349 -23.50 -24.22 11.86
N THR A 350 -24.56 -23.72 11.24
CA THR A 350 -24.86 -23.87 9.80
C THR A 350 -24.97 -22.52 9.11
N ALA A 351 -25.02 -22.53 7.77
CA ALA A 351 -25.09 -21.33 6.93
C ALA A 351 -23.90 -20.39 7.17
N ASN A 352 -22.73 -20.97 7.38
CA ASN A 352 -21.47 -20.29 7.70
C ASN A 352 -21.01 -19.47 6.49
N ARG A 353 -20.46 -18.28 6.75
CA ARG A 353 -20.04 -17.32 5.72
C ARG A 353 -18.59 -16.95 5.83
N GLY A 354 -18.10 -16.78 7.06
CA GLY A 354 -16.69 -16.60 7.38
C GLY A 354 -16.16 -17.65 8.34
N VAL A 355 -14.85 -17.88 8.30
CA VAL A 355 -14.12 -18.80 9.19
C VAL A 355 -12.71 -18.28 9.47
N TRP A 356 -12.23 -18.49 10.70
CA TRP A 356 -10.86 -18.18 11.10
C TRP A 356 -10.41 -19.12 12.23
N LEU A 357 -9.13 -19.49 12.26
CA LEU A 357 -8.52 -20.22 13.38
C LEU A 357 -7.87 -19.20 14.34
N LEU A 358 -8.35 -19.15 15.58
CA LEU A 358 -7.85 -18.24 16.59
C LEU A 358 -6.53 -18.74 17.19
N GLY A 359 -5.70 -17.81 17.68
CA GLY A 359 -4.43 -18.13 18.33
C GLY A 359 -4.57 -18.97 19.63
N ASN A 360 -5.76 -19.01 20.24
CA ASN A 360 -6.08 -19.93 21.34
C ASN A 360 -6.41 -21.37 20.88
N GLY A 361 -6.46 -21.63 19.57
CA GLY A 361 -6.80 -22.93 18.96
C GLY A 361 -8.29 -23.15 18.67
N HIS A 362 -9.17 -22.23 19.06
CA HIS A 362 -10.61 -22.31 18.76
C HIS A 362 -10.94 -21.78 17.36
N ILE A 363 -12.14 -22.09 16.86
CA ILE A 363 -12.57 -21.68 15.52
C ILE A 363 -13.58 -20.55 15.64
N LEU A 364 -13.28 -19.41 15.02
CA LEU A 364 -14.21 -18.31 14.85
C LEU A 364 -15.00 -18.54 13.55
N THR A 365 -16.33 -18.37 13.57
CA THR A 365 -17.16 -18.43 12.36
C THR A 365 -18.33 -17.46 12.42
N SER A 366 -18.80 -17.02 11.26
CA SER A 366 -19.91 -16.07 11.13
C SER A 366 -21.06 -16.64 10.30
N ASN A 367 -22.28 -16.16 10.54
CA ASN A 367 -23.45 -16.42 9.70
C ASN A 367 -24.46 -15.26 9.77
N ALA A 368 -25.73 -15.50 9.43
CA ALA A 368 -26.80 -14.50 9.52
C ALA A 368 -27.23 -14.15 10.96
N ALA A 369 -26.91 -14.99 11.95
CA ALA A 369 -27.28 -14.83 13.35
C ALA A 369 -26.18 -14.18 14.20
N GLY A 370 -24.94 -14.14 13.71
CA GLY A 370 -23.85 -13.43 14.39
C GLY A 370 -22.46 -13.95 14.09
N LEU A 371 -21.58 -13.74 15.07
CA LEU A 371 -20.21 -14.21 15.15
C LEU A 371 -20.08 -15.16 16.35
N HIS A 372 -19.56 -16.36 16.12
CA HIS A 372 -19.53 -17.46 17.08
C HIS A 372 -18.11 -18.04 17.21
N GLU A 373 -17.69 -18.33 18.44
CA GLU A 373 -16.49 -19.11 18.76
C GLU A 373 -16.90 -20.56 19.01
N LEU A 374 -16.23 -21.50 18.34
CA LEU A 374 -16.52 -22.92 18.37
C LEU A 374 -15.35 -23.70 18.98
N ASP A 375 -15.70 -24.76 19.71
CA ASP A 375 -14.78 -25.82 20.09
C ASP A 375 -14.29 -26.54 18.81
N PRO A 376 -12.96 -26.68 18.60
CA PRO A 376 -12.41 -27.18 17.34
C PRO A 376 -12.60 -28.68 17.13
N ALA A 377 -12.86 -29.45 18.20
CA ALA A 377 -13.00 -30.91 18.14
C ALA A 377 -14.45 -31.36 17.92
N THR A 378 -15.42 -30.60 18.45
CA THR A 378 -16.85 -30.94 18.47
C THR A 378 -17.70 -29.99 17.62
N GLY A 379 -17.20 -28.79 17.31
CA GLY A 379 -17.96 -27.72 16.68
C GLY A 379 -18.98 -27.04 17.60
N ALA A 380 -19.05 -27.42 18.88
CA ALA A 380 -19.98 -26.82 19.83
C ALA A 380 -19.71 -25.33 20.01
N VAL A 381 -20.76 -24.51 20.06
CA VAL A 381 -20.64 -23.06 20.31
C VAL A 381 -20.18 -22.85 21.75
N ILE A 382 -18.96 -22.32 21.91
CA ILE A 382 -18.41 -21.88 23.20
C ILE A 382 -19.10 -20.58 23.61
N ARG A 383 -19.17 -19.61 22.69
CA ARG A 383 -19.88 -18.33 22.88
C ARG A 383 -20.27 -17.69 21.56
N THR A 384 -21.28 -16.83 21.61
CA THR A 384 -21.58 -15.86 20.55
C THR A 384 -20.97 -14.53 20.94
N ILE A 385 -19.99 -14.06 20.17
CA ILE A 385 -19.24 -12.82 20.46
C ILE A 385 -20.05 -11.59 20.03
N ILE A 386 -20.71 -11.66 18.86
CA ILE A 386 -21.59 -10.60 18.36
C ILE A 386 -22.91 -11.22 17.88
N PRO A 387 -24.02 -11.11 18.63
CA PRO A 387 -25.31 -11.63 18.21
C PRO A 387 -26.04 -10.67 17.26
N GLY A 388 -26.97 -11.20 16.46
CA GLY A 388 -27.97 -10.42 15.72
C GLY A 388 -27.45 -9.68 14.47
N VAL A 389 -26.23 -9.97 14.02
CA VAL A 389 -25.61 -9.32 12.84
C VAL A 389 -25.47 -10.29 11.68
N SER A 390 -25.73 -9.83 10.45
CA SER A 390 -25.42 -10.57 9.22
C SER A 390 -23.92 -10.54 8.94
N GLY A 391 -23.17 -11.39 9.64
CA GLY A 391 -21.73 -11.54 9.45
C GLY A 391 -21.38 -12.08 8.07
N GLN A 392 -20.22 -11.67 7.56
CA GLN A 392 -19.61 -12.15 6.32
C GLN A 392 -18.15 -12.54 6.64
N TRP A 393 -17.14 -12.06 5.90
CA TRP A 393 -15.75 -12.51 6.03
C TRP A 393 -15.06 -12.15 7.33
N LEU A 394 -14.01 -12.92 7.60
CA LEU A 394 -12.95 -12.69 8.58
C LEU A 394 -11.62 -12.58 7.84
N ALA A 395 -10.96 -11.42 7.83
CA ALA A 395 -9.70 -11.22 7.11
C ALA A 395 -8.63 -10.62 8.03
N PRO A 396 -7.34 -10.92 7.85
CA PRO A 396 -6.30 -10.30 8.66
C PRO A 396 -6.14 -8.83 8.27
N TYR A 397 -6.08 -7.97 9.27
CA TYR A 397 -5.41 -6.69 9.21
C TYR A 397 -4.02 -6.90 9.80
N ASP A 398 -3.03 -7.07 8.93
CA ASP A 398 -1.64 -7.25 9.31
C ASP A 398 -0.79 -6.39 8.38
N ARG A 399 -0.09 -5.39 8.93
CA ARG A 399 0.78 -4.51 8.15
C ARG A 399 2.17 -5.11 7.90
N SER A 400 2.52 -6.23 8.53
CA SER A 400 3.78 -6.94 8.27
C SER A 400 3.80 -7.62 6.89
N ILE A 401 2.63 -7.82 6.27
CA ILE A 401 2.52 -8.23 4.85
C ILE A 401 3.06 -7.16 3.88
N PHE A 402 3.25 -5.92 4.35
CA PHE A 402 3.99 -4.89 3.63
C PHE A 402 5.47 -5.07 3.94
N ILE A 403 6.12 -6.03 3.28
CA ILE A 403 7.57 -6.19 3.40
C ILE A 403 8.20 -4.98 2.72
N PRO A 404 8.77 -4.00 3.46
CA PRO A 404 9.22 -2.76 2.85
C PRO A 404 10.33 -3.06 1.82
N VAL A 405 10.64 -2.09 0.95
CA VAL A 405 11.83 -2.19 0.12
C VAL A 405 13.08 -2.16 1.03
N GLU A 406 13.62 -3.34 1.31
CA GLU A 406 14.78 -3.52 2.16
C GLU A 406 16.05 -3.55 1.31
N LEU A 407 16.66 -2.37 1.16
CA LEU A 407 17.92 -2.20 0.45
C LEU A 407 19.06 -2.82 1.27
N THR A 408 19.57 -3.98 0.84
CA THR A 408 20.68 -4.70 1.49
C THR A 408 22.04 -4.16 1.09
N SER A 409 22.18 -3.65 -0.14
CA SER A 409 23.37 -2.95 -0.61
C SER A 409 23.00 -1.88 -1.63
N PHE A 410 23.78 -0.82 -1.66
CA PHE A 410 23.85 0.14 -2.74
C PHE A 410 25.29 0.62 -2.78
N ASP A 411 25.92 0.45 -3.95
CA ASP A 411 27.35 0.58 -4.15
C ASP A 411 27.63 1.29 -5.47
N ALA A 412 28.75 2.01 -5.54
CA ALA A 412 29.19 2.74 -6.72
C ALA A 412 30.69 2.60 -6.92
N ASP A 413 31.12 2.25 -8.14
CA ASP A 413 32.54 2.02 -8.48
C ASP A 413 32.94 2.68 -9.80
N VAL A 414 34.19 3.14 -9.91
CA VAL A 414 34.71 3.79 -11.14
C VAL A 414 35.33 2.74 -12.05
N GLN A 415 34.73 2.51 -13.21
CA GLN A 415 35.23 1.57 -14.20
C GLN A 415 35.34 2.24 -15.57
N ASN A 416 36.54 2.23 -16.16
CA ASN A 416 36.81 2.75 -17.52
C ASN A 416 36.36 4.22 -17.76
N GLY A 417 36.33 5.07 -16.74
CA GLY A 417 35.84 6.45 -16.85
C GLY A 417 34.31 6.58 -16.84
N LYS A 418 33.61 5.59 -16.28
CA LYS A 418 32.17 5.58 -15.96
C LYS A 418 32.00 5.23 -14.48
N VAL A 419 30.87 5.58 -13.86
CA VAL A 419 30.47 5.04 -12.55
C VAL A 419 29.44 3.94 -12.75
N MET A 420 29.74 2.75 -12.22
CA MET A 420 28.84 1.60 -12.18
C MET A 420 28.12 1.60 -10.83
N LEU A 421 26.82 1.86 -10.85
CA LEU A 421 25.95 1.80 -9.68
C LEU A 421 25.30 0.42 -9.63
N ASN A 422 25.36 -0.25 -8.49
CA ASN A 422 24.73 -1.55 -8.27
C ASN A 422 23.97 -1.52 -6.94
N TRP A 423 22.80 -2.14 -6.87
CA TRP A 423 22.08 -2.32 -5.61
C TRP A 423 21.33 -3.63 -5.54
N THR A 424 21.08 -4.06 -4.31
CA THR A 424 20.39 -5.31 -4.00
C THR A 424 19.28 -5.04 -2.98
N THR A 425 18.10 -5.57 -3.23
CA THR A 425 16.97 -5.59 -2.28
C THR A 425 16.82 -7.01 -1.72
N ALA A 426 16.54 -7.15 -0.42
CA ALA A 426 16.11 -8.42 0.17
C ALA A 426 14.63 -8.69 -0.17
N SER A 427 13.84 -7.63 -0.18
CA SER A 427 12.40 -7.63 -0.39
C SER A 427 11.94 -6.32 -1.01
N GLU A 428 10.76 -6.34 -1.60
CA GLU A 428 10.06 -5.20 -2.17
C GLU A 428 8.56 -5.32 -1.89
N THR A 429 7.88 -4.20 -1.64
CA THR A 429 6.41 -4.09 -1.69
C THR A 429 6.06 -2.87 -2.51
N ASN A 430 5.08 -3.00 -3.40
CA ASN A 430 4.50 -1.90 -4.19
C ASN A 430 5.53 -1.14 -5.08
N ASN A 431 6.73 -1.69 -5.26
CA ASN A 431 7.88 -0.98 -5.82
C ASN A 431 7.78 -0.86 -7.35
N LYS A 432 7.40 0.32 -7.82
CA LYS A 432 7.43 0.68 -9.24
C LYS A 432 8.86 0.72 -9.77
N GLY A 433 9.82 1.12 -8.94
CA GLY A 433 11.25 1.10 -9.26
C GLY A 433 12.03 2.27 -8.67
N PHE A 434 13.24 2.46 -9.18
CA PHE A 434 14.25 3.36 -8.63
C PHE A 434 14.61 4.45 -9.63
N GLN A 435 14.32 5.71 -9.29
CA GLN A 435 14.90 6.87 -9.94
C GLN A 435 16.30 7.09 -9.35
N VAL A 436 17.32 7.01 -10.19
CA VAL A 436 18.72 7.17 -9.78
C VAL A 436 19.12 8.64 -9.92
N GLU A 437 19.60 9.24 -8.84
CA GLU A 437 19.94 10.65 -8.77
C GLU A 437 21.41 10.85 -8.38
N ARG A 438 22.03 11.89 -8.94
CA ARG A 438 23.44 12.26 -8.75
C ARG A 438 23.58 13.72 -8.40
N GLN A 439 24.46 14.02 -7.46
CA GLN A 439 24.98 15.35 -7.17
C GLN A 439 26.48 15.36 -7.49
N SER A 440 27.00 16.47 -8.04
CA SER A 440 28.43 16.66 -8.33
C SER A 440 28.99 17.82 -7.51
N SER A 441 30.21 17.69 -6.98
CA SER A 441 30.92 18.79 -6.32
C SER A 441 31.33 19.92 -7.28
N ALA A 442 31.21 19.72 -8.59
CA ALA A 442 31.50 20.72 -9.62
C ALA A 442 30.25 21.45 -10.13
N GLU A 443 29.05 21.06 -9.69
CA GLU A 443 27.76 21.63 -10.08
C GLU A 443 27.08 22.24 -8.84
N ASN A 444 26.02 23.04 -9.01
CA ASN A 444 25.41 23.87 -7.94
C ASN A 444 24.65 23.09 -6.83
N GLY A 445 24.96 21.81 -6.62
CA GLY A 445 24.35 20.99 -5.56
C GLY A 445 22.92 20.52 -5.85
N GLU A 446 22.40 20.72 -7.05
CA GLU A 446 21.12 20.12 -7.46
C GLU A 446 21.29 18.63 -7.79
N TRP A 447 20.23 17.86 -7.60
CA TRP A 447 20.20 16.42 -7.90
C TRP A 447 19.78 16.21 -9.36
N LEU A 448 20.72 15.77 -10.20
CA LEU A 448 20.46 15.37 -11.57
C LEU A 448 19.87 13.95 -11.62
N ILE A 449 18.75 13.78 -12.32
CA ILE A 449 18.17 12.47 -12.59
C ILE A 449 18.96 11.80 -13.72
N LEU A 450 19.53 10.62 -13.46
CA LEU A 450 20.26 9.84 -14.46
C LEU A 450 19.36 8.89 -15.24
N GLY A 451 18.32 8.37 -14.59
CA GLY A 451 17.38 7.44 -15.21
C GLY A 451 16.46 6.76 -14.19
N PHE A 452 15.58 5.90 -14.70
CA PHE A 452 14.67 5.09 -13.90
C PHE A 452 14.86 3.62 -14.24
N VAL A 453 15.05 2.79 -13.21
CA VAL A 453 15.13 1.32 -13.32
C VAL A 453 13.87 0.72 -12.73
N LYS A 454 13.10 -0.02 -13.55
CA LYS A 454 11.85 -0.66 -13.13
C LYS A 454 12.11 -1.68 -12.02
N GLY A 455 11.31 -1.63 -10.95
CA GLY A 455 11.31 -2.61 -9.86
C GLY A 455 10.48 -3.85 -10.17
N ASN A 456 10.42 -4.79 -9.22
CA ASN A 456 9.65 -6.04 -9.37
C ASN A 456 8.25 -5.99 -8.73
N GLY A 457 7.83 -4.84 -8.20
CA GLY A 457 6.54 -4.67 -7.54
C GLY A 457 6.58 -5.15 -6.09
N THR A 458 5.85 -6.22 -5.77
CA THR A 458 5.97 -6.90 -4.47
C THR A 458 6.71 -8.22 -4.67
N SER A 459 7.83 -8.39 -3.95
CA SER A 459 8.74 -9.52 -4.06
C SER A 459 9.32 -9.84 -2.69
N ALA A 460 9.21 -11.10 -2.25
CA ALA A 460 9.97 -11.60 -1.10
C ALA A 460 11.38 -12.12 -1.51
N GLU A 461 11.68 -12.15 -2.80
CA GLU A 461 12.96 -12.61 -3.35
C GLU A 461 14.00 -11.50 -3.46
N VAL A 462 15.28 -11.90 -3.39
CA VAL A 462 16.43 -11.01 -3.53
C VAL A 462 16.57 -10.52 -4.98
N ASN A 463 16.38 -9.22 -5.21
CA ASN A 463 16.51 -8.62 -6.53
C ASN A 463 17.78 -7.78 -6.66
N LYS A 464 18.36 -7.75 -7.86
CA LYS A 464 19.63 -7.06 -8.17
C LYS A 464 19.46 -6.15 -9.36
N TYR A 465 20.01 -4.94 -9.23
CA TYR A 465 19.84 -3.86 -10.19
C TYR A 465 21.16 -3.14 -10.44
N SER A 466 21.25 -2.49 -11.61
CA SER A 466 22.42 -1.68 -11.97
C SER A 466 22.05 -0.50 -12.86
N LEU A 467 22.78 0.60 -12.75
CA LEU A 467 22.75 1.72 -13.71
C LEU A 467 24.20 2.20 -13.97
N THR A 468 24.46 2.70 -15.17
CA THR A 468 25.78 3.24 -15.54
C THR A 468 25.68 4.74 -15.77
N ASP A 469 26.51 5.52 -15.08
CA ASP A 469 26.73 6.93 -15.35
C ASP A 469 28.00 7.09 -16.20
N ASP A 470 27.85 7.53 -17.43
CA ASP A 470 28.96 7.75 -18.37
C ASP A 470 29.21 9.21 -18.73
N ASN A 471 28.47 10.13 -18.12
CA ASN A 471 28.62 11.58 -18.31
C ASN A 471 29.29 12.19 -17.07
N ILE A 472 30.50 11.72 -16.79
CA ILE A 472 31.33 12.14 -15.65
C ILE A 472 32.60 12.87 -16.09
N THR A 473 33.02 13.82 -15.26
CA THR A 473 34.29 14.55 -15.33
C THR A 473 34.98 14.48 -13.96
N PRO A 474 36.29 14.75 -13.85
CA PRO A 474 37.00 14.61 -12.58
C PRO A 474 36.43 15.49 -11.47
N ALA A 475 35.74 14.87 -10.51
CA ALA A 475 34.98 15.48 -9.44
C ALA A 475 34.65 14.45 -8.35
N LYS A 476 34.12 14.93 -7.22
CA LYS A 476 33.41 14.09 -6.26
C LYS A 476 31.94 14.01 -6.68
N TYR A 477 31.43 12.79 -6.77
CA TYR A 477 30.03 12.50 -7.03
C TYR A 477 29.38 11.85 -5.82
N THR A 478 28.13 12.22 -5.56
CA THR A 478 27.29 11.59 -4.54
C THR A 478 26.04 11.08 -5.24
N TYR A 479 25.70 9.81 -5.05
CA TYR A 479 24.55 9.15 -5.67
C TYR A 479 23.54 8.73 -4.63
N ARG A 480 22.25 8.73 -4.99
CA ARG A 480 21.17 8.15 -4.20
C ARG A 480 20.13 7.48 -5.10
N LEU A 481 19.40 6.54 -4.53
CA LEU A 481 18.19 5.99 -5.11
C LEU A 481 16.99 6.73 -4.52
N LYS A 482 16.07 7.14 -5.38
CA LYS A 482 14.70 7.49 -5.01
C LYS A 482 13.83 6.31 -5.41
N GLN A 483 13.53 5.46 -4.44
CA GLN A 483 12.60 4.34 -4.58
C GLN A 483 11.18 4.91 -4.65
N ILE A 484 10.42 4.51 -5.67
CA ILE A 484 9.09 5.05 -5.99
C ILE A 484 8.09 3.89 -6.02
N ASP A 485 6.96 4.08 -5.36
CA ASP A 485 5.87 3.12 -5.30
C ASP A 485 4.85 3.32 -6.45
N PHE A 486 3.97 2.35 -6.70
CA PHE A 486 2.98 2.48 -7.78
C PHE A 486 1.98 3.62 -7.58
N ASP A 487 1.69 3.99 -6.33
CA ASP A 487 0.88 5.17 -5.98
C ASP A 487 1.63 6.51 -6.09
N GLY A 488 2.94 6.49 -6.38
CA GLY A 488 3.77 7.68 -6.55
C GLY A 488 4.35 8.25 -5.25
N THR A 489 4.11 7.63 -4.09
CA THR A 489 4.92 7.88 -2.89
C THR A 489 6.37 7.41 -3.11
N PHE A 490 7.30 7.91 -2.30
CA PHE A 490 8.72 7.62 -2.49
C PHE A 490 9.55 7.70 -1.20
N LYS A 491 10.66 6.97 -1.20
CA LYS A 491 11.68 6.96 -0.15
C LYS A 491 13.07 7.12 -0.77
N TYR A 492 13.95 7.88 -0.11
CA TYR A 492 15.36 7.95 -0.51
C TYR A 492 16.19 6.88 0.21
N SER A 493 17.16 6.30 -0.48
CA SER A 493 18.22 5.50 0.11
C SER A 493 19.21 6.36 0.91
N GLY A 494 20.15 5.71 1.62
CA GLY A 494 21.42 6.33 1.94
C GLY A 494 22.20 6.73 0.68
N THR A 495 23.16 7.64 0.83
CA THR A 495 24.02 8.10 -0.26
C THR A 495 25.30 7.28 -0.36
N VAL A 496 25.77 7.03 -1.58
CA VAL A 496 27.14 6.56 -1.84
C VAL A 496 27.96 7.65 -2.49
N GLU A 497 29.26 7.69 -2.22
CA GLU A 497 30.16 8.71 -2.73
C GLU A 497 31.29 8.09 -3.55
N VAL A 498 31.64 8.74 -4.66
CA VAL A 498 32.70 8.32 -5.58
C VAL A 498 33.57 9.52 -5.92
N ASN A 499 34.88 9.38 -5.74
CA ASN A 499 35.84 10.36 -6.23
C ASN A 499 36.38 9.91 -7.58
N TYR A 500 35.94 10.51 -8.67
CA TYR A 500 36.55 10.29 -9.98
C TYR A 500 37.72 11.26 -10.17
N THR A 501 38.94 10.74 -10.17
CA THR A 501 40.14 11.52 -10.49
C THR A 501 40.48 11.39 -11.98
N ALA A 502 41.03 12.45 -12.57
CA ALA A 502 41.62 12.38 -13.90
C ALA A 502 42.76 11.35 -13.93
N PRO A 503 43.10 10.80 -15.12
CA PRO A 503 44.42 10.21 -15.34
C PRO A 503 45.53 11.17 -14.89
N ALA A 504 46.65 10.66 -14.40
CA ALA A 504 47.78 11.50 -13.96
C ALA A 504 48.58 12.08 -15.14
N GLU A 505 48.60 11.38 -16.28
CA GLU A 505 49.45 11.68 -17.43
C GLU A 505 48.67 11.63 -18.74
N PHE A 506 49.24 12.24 -19.79
CA PHE A 506 48.78 12.03 -21.16
C PHE A 506 49.31 10.70 -21.68
N ALA A 507 48.44 9.86 -22.22
CA ALA A 507 48.83 8.59 -22.82
C ALA A 507 48.07 8.32 -24.12
N LEU A 508 48.73 7.64 -25.06
CA LEU A 508 48.12 7.06 -26.25
C LEU A 508 48.37 5.55 -26.23
N GLU A 509 47.31 4.78 -26.09
CA GLU A 509 47.40 3.33 -25.99
C GLU A 509 47.62 2.68 -27.34
N GLN A 510 48.07 1.41 -27.32
CA GLN A 510 48.02 0.57 -28.49
C GLN A 510 46.56 0.25 -28.85
N ASN A 511 46.21 0.38 -30.12
CA ASN A 511 44.87 0.03 -30.60
C ASN A 511 44.62 -1.47 -30.40
N TYR A 512 43.37 -1.85 -30.12
CA TYR A 512 42.98 -3.25 -29.96
C TYR A 512 41.68 -3.56 -30.70
N PRO A 513 41.60 -4.69 -31.44
CA PRO A 513 42.71 -5.59 -31.78
C PRO A 513 43.79 -4.93 -32.67
N ASN A 514 44.99 -5.50 -32.71
CA ASN A 514 46.05 -5.13 -33.66
C ASN A 514 46.95 -6.34 -33.97
N PRO A 515 46.97 -6.87 -35.21
CA PRO A 515 46.23 -6.42 -36.39
C PRO A 515 44.70 -6.49 -36.25
N PHE A 516 43.96 -5.81 -37.14
CA PHE A 516 42.50 -5.77 -37.11
C PHE A 516 41.83 -5.89 -38.49
N ASN A 517 40.59 -6.37 -38.49
CA ASN A 517 39.73 -6.52 -39.67
C ASN A 517 38.23 -6.33 -39.31
N PRO A 518 37.51 -5.37 -39.91
CA PRO A 518 37.98 -4.07 -40.34
C PRO A 518 37.96 -3.04 -39.19
N ALA A 519 37.54 -3.41 -37.97
CA ALA A 519 37.32 -2.48 -36.85
C ALA A 519 38.33 -2.65 -35.70
N THR A 520 38.70 -1.52 -35.06
CA THR A 520 39.54 -1.46 -33.85
C THR A 520 39.07 -0.34 -32.93
N VAL A 521 39.48 -0.37 -31.66
CA VAL A 521 39.37 0.78 -30.74
C VAL A 521 40.76 1.38 -30.49
N ILE A 522 40.86 2.71 -30.55
CA ILE A 522 42.04 3.49 -30.15
C ILE A 522 41.73 4.15 -28.81
N SER A 523 42.55 3.94 -27.79
CA SER A 523 42.35 4.53 -26.46
C SER A 523 43.40 5.59 -26.13
N PHE A 524 43.03 6.63 -25.40
CA PHE A 524 43.95 7.67 -24.92
C PHE A 524 43.47 8.29 -23.59
N GLN A 525 44.41 8.92 -22.89
CA GLN A 525 44.22 9.50 -21.56
C GLN A 525 44.56 11.00 -21.58
N LEU A 526 43.74 11.83 -20.93
CA LEU A 526 43.97 13.27 -20.76
C LEU A 526 43.89 13.64 -19.26
N PRO A 527 44.95 14.18 -18.64
CA PRO A 527 44.93 14.62 -17.24
C PRO A 527 44.25 15.99 -17.05
N ALA A 528 44.10 16.78 -18.12
CA ALA A 528 43.51 18.11 -18.10
C ALA A 528 42.68 18.36 -19.37
N VAL A 529 41.73 19.29 -19.30
CA VAL A 529 40.95 19.76 -20.45
C VAL A 529 41.90 20.24 -21.55
N SER A 530 41.81 19.64 -22.73
CA SER A 530 42.78 19.82 -23.83
C SER A 530 42.08 19.92 -25.18
N ASN A 531 42.61 20.73 -26.09
CA ASN A 531 42.22 20.67 -27.50
C ASN A 531 42.95 19.51 -28.16
N VAL A 532 42.22 18.48 -28.59
CA VAL A 532 42.79 17.21 -29.06
C VAL A 532 42.58 17.03 -30.55
N THR A 533 43.65 16.65 -31.24
CA THR A 533 43.63 16.19 -32.62
C THR A 533 44.13 14.75 -32.67
N LEU A 534 43.26 13.79 -33.02
CA LEU A 534 43.61 12.39 -33.26
C LEU A 534 43.40 12.08 -34.73
N LYS A 535 44.48 11.72 -35.43
CA LYS A 535 44.50 11.52 -36.88
C LYS A 535 45.20 10.22 -37.27
N VAL A 536 44.81 9.66 -38.41
CA VAL A 536 45.40 8.46 -39.02
C VAL A 536 46.15 8.84 -40.28
N TYR A 537 47.30 8.21 -40.48
CA TYR A 537 48.24 8.43 -41.57
C TYR A 537 48.66 7.12 -42.23
N ASP A 538 48.94 7.15 -43.53
CA ASP A 538 49.58 6.04 -44.25
C ASP A 538 51.10 6.02 -44.02
N VAL A 539 51.81 5.08 -44.67
CA VAL A 539 53.28 4.94 -44.59
C VAL A 539 54.07 6.08 -45.26
N LEU A 540 53.42 6.89 -46.11
CA LEU A 540 54.03 8.06 -46.76
C LEU A 540 53.79 9.34 -45.95
N GLY A 541 52.98 9.28 -44.89
CA GLY A 541 52.62 10.41 -44.05
C GLY A 541 51.39 11.18 -44.54
N ASN A 542 50.64 10.67 -45.52
CA ASN A 542 49.37 11.27 -45.95
C ASN A 542 48.31 11.02 -44.89
N GLU A 543 47.52 12.04 -44.57
CA GLU A 543 46.38 11.94 -43.67
C GLU A 543 45.23 11.18 -44.36
N VAL A 544 44.78 10.08 -43.75
CA VAL A 544 43.71 9.23 -44.30
C VAL A 544 42.42 9.26 -43.46
N ALA A 545 42.48 9.71 -42.20
CA ALA A 545 41.28 9.97 -41.39
C ALA A 545 41.54 10.97 -40.24
N VAL A 546 40.52 11.73 -39.87
CA VAL A 546 40.46 12.52 -38.63
C VAL A 546 39.43 11.88 -37.71
N LEU A 547 39.86 11.44 -36.53
CA LEU A 547 39.01 10.73 -35.58
C LEU A 547 38.51 11.63 -34.44
N VAL A 548 39.35 12.60 -34.04
CA VAL A 548 38.99 13.65 -33.08
C VAL A 548 39.66 14.95 -33.54
N ASN A 549 38.92 16.06 -33.47
CA ASN A 549 39.46 17.41 -33.66
C ASN A 549 38.62 18.39 -32.83
N GLY A 550 39.07 18.74 -31.63
CA GLY A 550 38.38 19.69 -30.75
C GLY A 550 38.66 19.49 -29.27
N MET A 551 38.05 20.36 -28.45
CA MET A 551 38.16 20.32 -26.99
C MET A 551 37.61 19.02 -26.39
N LYS A 552 38.38 18.41 -25.50
CA LYS A 552 38.00 17.26 -24.68
C LYS A 552 38.30 17.55 -23.21
N ALA A 553 37.46 17.04 -22.32
CA ALA A 553 37.67 17.14 -20.87
C ALA A 553 38.83 16.25 -20.41
N ALA A 554 39.22 16.34 -19.14
CA ALA A 554 40.11 15.36 -18.54
C ALA A 554 39.38 14.01 -18.39
N GLY A 555 40.06 12.90 -18.69
CA GLY A 555 39.47 11.56 -18.65
C GLY A 555 40.11 10.54 -19.58
N ASN A 556 39.52 9.35 -19.61
CA ASN A 556 39.89 8.25 -20.50
C ASN A 556 38.94 8.20 -21.71
N TYR A 557 39.48 8.04 -22.91
CA TYR A 557 38.73 8.02 -24.16
C TYR A 557 38.97 6.73 -24.93
N LYS A 558 37.90 6.20 -25.55
CA LYS A 558 37.92 5.05 -26.45
C LYS A 558 37.24 5.45 -27.76
N ILE A 559 38.01 5.53 -28.84
CA ILE A 559 37.54 5.96 -30.15
C ILE A 559 37.47 4.74 -31.09
N PRO A 560 36.28 4.36 -31.58
CA PRO A 560 36.16 3.31 -32.59
C PRO A 560 36.72 3.80 -33.93
N PHE A 561 37.39 2.92 -34.66
CA PHE A 561 37.91 3.18 -35.99
C PHE A 561 37.63 2.00 -36.92
N SER A 562 37.13 2.30 -38.13
CA SER A 562 36.91 1.32 -39.20
C SER A 562 37.87 1.59 -40.35
N GLY A 563 38.55 0.53 -40.79
CA GLY A 563 39.45 0.48 -41.94
C GLY A 563 38.81 -0.07 -43.21
N GLU A 564 37.47 -0.16 -43.29
CA GLU A 564 36.75 -0.71 -44.47
C GLU A 564 37.15 -0.02 -45.79
N SER A 565 37.36 1.29 -45.77
CA SER A 565 37.79 2.10 -46.92
C SER A 565 39.31 2.10 -47.17
N LEU A 566 40.09 1.43 -46.33
CA LEU A 566 41.56 1.37 -46.41
C LEU A 566 42.03 0.01 -46.93
N ASN A 567 43.27 -0.08 -47.40
CA ASN A 567 43.86 -1.34 -47.86
C ASN A 567 44.53 -2.09 -46.70
N SER A 568 44.77 -3.40 -46.86
CA SER A 568 45.65 -4.13 -45.95
C SER A 568 47.04 -3.49 -45.91
N GLY A 569 47.59 -3.23 -44.73
CA GLY A 569 48.86 -2.52 -44.62
C GLY A 569 49.14 -1.96 -43.23
N ILE A 570 50.25 -1.23 -43.13
CA ILE A 570 50.67 -0.52 -41.93
C ILE A 570 50.15 0.92 -41.99
N TYR A 571 49.57 1.37 -40.88
CA TYR A 571 49.11 2.74 -40.69
C TYR A 571 49.63 3.29 -39.36
N PHE A 572 49.69 4.60 -39.23
CA PHE A 572 50.08 5.28 -37.99
C PHE A 572 48.94 6.15 -37.52
N TYR A 573 48.65 6.14 -36.22
CA TYR A 573 47.74 7.11 -35.62
C TYR A 573 48.52 7.99 -34.64
N ARG A 574 48.26 9.29 -34.70
CA ARG A 574 48.91 10.32 -33.89
C ARG A 574 47.87 11.13 -33.15
N ILE A 575 48.08 11.27 -31.84
CA ILE A 575 47.40 12.26 -31.03
C ILE A 575 48.32 13.48 -30.87
N GLN A 576 47.72 14.66 -30.88
CA GLN A 576 48.37 15.93 -30.54
C GLN A 576 47.42 16.75 -29.68
N THR A 577 47.96 17.45 -28.68
CA THR A 577 47.22 18.36 -27.80
C THR A 577 47.78 19.79 -27.84
N ASN A 578 46.98 20.76 -27.44
CA ASN A 578 47.39 22.18 -27.35
C ASN A 578 48.50 22.47 -26.32
N ASN A 579 48.69 21.60 -25.31
CA ASN A 579 49.76 21.73 -24.33
C ASN A 579 51.04 20.96 -24.70
N GLY A 580 51.14 20.48 -25.95
CA GLY A 580 52.39 19.94 -26.52
C GLY A 580 52.59 18.43 -26.39
N PHE A 581 51.65 17.67 -25.82
CA PHE A 581 51.72 16.21 -25.86
C PHE A 581 51.48 15.73 -27.31
N ILE A 582 52.45 14.96 -27.82
CA ILE A 582 52.38 14.31 -29.13
C ILE A 582 52.81 12.86 -28.94
N ALA A 583 51.94 11.92 -29.31
CA ALA A 583 52.27 10.50 -29.33
C ALA A 583 51.81 9.88 -30.65
N THR A 584 52.61 8.98 -31.21
CA THR A 584 52.29 8.22 -32.43
C THR A 584 52.44 6.72 -32.15
N LYS A 585 51.50 5.92 -32.65
CA LYS A 585 51.50 4.46 -32.54
C LYS A 585 51.24 3.85 -33.92
N LYS A 586 51.69 2.61 -34.11
CA LYS A 586 51.55 1.83 -35.35
C LYS A 586 50.38 0.87 -35.22
N MET A 587 49.54 0.78 -36.25
CA MET A 587 48.52 -0.26 -36.39
C MET A 587 48.65 -1.00 -37.72
N THR A 588 48.02 -2.16 -37.83
CA THR A 588 48.08 -3.02 -39.01
C THR A 588 46.67 -3.48 -39.37
N ILE A 589 46.25 -3.15 -40.59
CA ILE A 589 44.98 -3.58 -41.18
C ILE A 589 45.25 -4.84 -41.97
N ILE A 590 44.44 -5.87 -41.76
CA ILE A 590 44.40 -7.08 -42.60
C ILE A 590 42.95 -7.19 -43.08
N LYS A 591 42.74 -7.25 -44.39
CA LYS A 591 41.47 -7.67 -45.01
C LYS A 591 41.49 -9.16 -45.30
#